data_AF-A0A2A4FT87-F1
#
_entry.id   AF-A0A2A4FT87-F1
#
_cell.length_a   1.000
_cell.length_b   1.000
_cell.length_c   1.000
_cell.angle_alpha   90.00
_cell.angle_beta   90.00
_cell.angle_gamma   90.00
#
_symmetry.space_group_name_H-M   'P 1'
#
loop_
_entity.id
_entity.type
_entity.pdbx_description
1 polymer ?
#
loop_
_entity_poly.entity_id
_entity_poly.type
_entity_poly.pdbx_seq_one_letter_code
_entity_poly.pdbx_strand_id
1 'polypeptide(L)'
;MAGSQAIGCTMPLTLGSPVEGASRPSFHASLDGQAAIVELDSGAVFRLAKQATPGEIAEVLQSKREEIEDAATRLAGDGFITHRDGGVEILITALDL
;
A
#
# COMPACT_ATOMS: atom_id res chain seq x y z
N MET A 1 -25.16 5.65 29.46
CA MET A 1 -24.95 6.55 28.32
C MET A 1 -24.07 5.82 27.32
N ALA A 2 -24.53 5.69 26.09
CA ALA A 2 -23.94 4.83 25.07
C ALA A 2 -22.51 5.28 24.72
N GLY A 3 -21.55 4.38 24.86
CA GLY A 3 -20.22 4.54 24.29
C GLY A 3 -20.34 4.42 22.77
N SER A 4 -20.23 5.54 22.07
CA SER A 4 -20.03 5.57 20.63
C SER A 4 -18.59 5.12 20.39
N GLN A 5 -18.38 3.81 20.32
CA GLN A 5 -17.21 3.27 19.66
C GLN A 5 -17.44 3.55 18.18
N ALA A 6 -16.67 4.50 17.62
CA ALA A 6 -16.44 4.50 16.20
C ALA A 6 -15.87 3.11 15.88
N ILE A 7 -16.70 2.24 15.29
CA ILE A 7 -16.22 1.03 14.68
C ILE A 7 -15.42 1.55 13.50
N GLY A 8 -14.13 1.79 13.69
CA GLY A 8 -13.22 1.99 12.57
C GLY A 8 -13.39 0.73 11.73
N CYS A 9 -14.06 0.85 10.60
CA CYS A 9 -14.15 -0.23 9.64
C CYS A 9 -12.72 -0.45 9.16
N THR A 10 -11.99 -1.35 9.81
CA THR A 10 -10.71 -1.82 9.30
C THR A 10 -11.03 -2.46 7.97
N MET A 11 -10.76 -1.76 6.87
CA MET A 11 -10.89 -2.32 5.54
C MET A 11 -9.70 -3.24 5.34
N PRO A 12 -9.88 -4.58 5.45
CA PRO A 12 -8.74 -5.48 5.37
C PRO A 12 -8.15 -5.38 3.97
N LEU A 13 -6.85 -5.11 3.89
CA LEU A 13 -6.10 -5.11 2.66
C LEU A 13 -5.12 -6.28 2.67
N THR A 14 -5.07 -7.02 1.57
CA THR A 14 -4.06 -8.06 1.36
C THR A 14 -3.25 -7.71 0.13
N LEU A 15 -1.93 -7.63 0.28
CA LEU A 15 -1.04 -7.45 -0.86
C LEU A 15 -0.97 -8.73 -1.69
N GLY A 16 -0.86 -8.57 -3.00
CA GLY A 16 -0.69 -9.58 -4.03
C GLY A 16 0.69 -9.49 -4.70
N SER A 17 0.82 -9.93 -5.94
CA SER A 17 2.09 -9.88 -6.66
C SER A 17 2.48 -8.44 -7.01
N PRO A 18 3.78 -8.15 -7.20
CA PRO A 18 4.22 -6.91 -7.83
C PRO A 18 3.55 -6.71 -9.19
N VAL A 19 3.31 -5.45 -9.57
CA VAL A 19 2.79 -5.09 -10.89
C VAL A 19 3.97 -4.99 -11.86
N GLU A 20 4.02 -5.86 -12.85
CA GLU A 20 5.07 -5.82 -13.88
C GLU A 20 4.86 -4.66 -14.86
N GLY A 21 5.94 -3.99 -15.25
CA GLY A 21 5.90 -2.90 -16.25
C GLY A 21 5.30 -1.59 -15.77
N ALA A 22 4.97 -1.46 -14.48
CA ALA A 22 4.52 -0.21 -13.89
C ALA A 22 5.65 0.85 -13.91
N SER A 23 5.28 2.11 -14.08
CA SER A 23 6.24 3.24 -14.05
C SER A 23 6.81 3.51 -12.66
N ARG A 24 6.16 2.97 -11.62
CA ARG A 24 6.55 3.03 -10.21
C ARG A 24 6.41 1.64 -9.58
N PRO A 25 7.15 1.34 -8.50
CA PRO A 25 6.96 0.10 -7.77
C PRO A 25 5.54 0.02 -7.20
N SER A 26 4.80 -1.00 -7.62
CA SER A 26 3.41 -1.20 -7.22
C SER A 26 3.13 -2.68 -6.97
N PHE A 27 2.12 -2.94 -6.16
CA PHE A 27 1.60 -4.28 -5.88
C PHE A 27 0.12 -4.34 -6.24
N HIS A 28 -0.31 -5.46 -6.81
CA HIS A 28 -1.72 -5.83 -6.78
C HIS A 28 -2.15 -5.98 -5.32
N ALA A 29 -3.40 -5.66 -5.02
CA ALA A 29 -3.98 -5.83 -3.70
C ALA A 29 -5.47 -6.16 -3.79
N SER A 30 -6.01 -6.67 -2.69
CA SER A 30 -7.46 -6.83 -2.49
C SER A 30 -7.84 -6.02 -1.25
N LEU A 31 -8.72 -5.04 -1.42
CA LEU A 31 -9.28 -4.24 -0.33
C LEU A 31 -10.76 -4.61 -0.16
N ASP A 32 -11.10 -5.26 0.95
CA ASP A 32 -12.47 -5.77 1.20
C ASP A 32 -13.05 -6.58 0.02
N GLY A 33 -12.20 -7.39 -0.63
CA GLY A 33 -12.58 -8.20 -1.79
C GLY A 33 -12.62 -7.45 -3.14
N GLN A 34 -12.39 -6.13 -3.15
CA GLN A 34 -12.26 -5.34 -4.37
C GLN A 34 -10.81 -5.29 -4.86
N ALA A 35 -10.61 -5.39 -6.17
CA ALA A 35 -9.30 -5.20 -6.78
C ALA A 35 -8.74 -3.80 -6.48
N ALA A 36 -7.51 -3.78 -5.99
CA ALA A 36 -6.79 -2.56 -5.67
C ALA A 36 -5.34 -2.63 -6.17
N ILE A 37 -4.71 -1.46 -6.28
CA ILE A 37 -3.28 -1.29 -6.53
C ILE A 37 -2.70 -0.46 -5.40
N VAL A 38 -1.62 -0.95 -4.81
CA VAL A 38 -0.80 -0.19 -3.86
C VAL A 38 0.44 0.28 -4.60
N GLU A 39 0.57 1.60 -4.79
CA GLU A 39 1.72 2.24 -5.41
C GLU A 39 2.63 2.84 -4.34
N LEU A 40 3.94 2.71 -4.49
CA LEU A 40 4.92 3.41 -3.67
C LEU A 40 5.48 4.61 -4.43
N ASP A 41 5.42 5.78 -3.81
CA ASP A 41 6.12 6.95 -4.33
C ASP A 41 7.65 6.79 -4.20
N SER A 42 8.40 7.67 -4.88
CA SER A 42 9.86 7.60 -4.85
C SER A 42 10.46 7.81 -3.46
N GLY A 43 9.78 8.56 -2.58
CA GLY A 43 10.20 8.77 -1.20
C GLY A 43 10.03 7.52 -0.35
N ALA A 44 8.91 6.80 -0.49
CA ALA A 44 8.61 5.55 0.17
C ALA A 44 9.62 4.47 -0.24
N VAL A 45 9.89 4.36 -1.54
CA VAL A 45 10.91 3.45 -2.06
C VAL A 45 12.28 3.79 -1.47
N PHE A 46 12.69 5.06 -1.47
CA PHE A 46 13.97 5.48 -0.89
C PHE A 46 14.06 5.17 0.61
N ARG A 47 12.97 5.40 1.35
CA ARG A 47 12.88 5.14 2.80
C ARG A 47 12.99 3.65 3.13
N LEU A 48 12.34 2.79 2.37
CA LEU A 48 12.37 1.33 2.59
C LEU A 48 13.67 0.70 2.10
N ALA A 49 14.15 1.14 0.94
CA ALA A 49 15.27 0.51 0.25
C ALA A 49 16.64 0.89 0.81
N LYS A 50 16.76 1.96 1.62
CA LYS A 50 17.98 2.42 2.33
C LYS A 50 19.32 1.93 1.72
N GLN A 51 19.77 2.61 0.67
CA GLN A 51 21.01 2.33 -0.09
C GLN A 51 21.02 1.08 -0.99
N ALA A 52 19.91 0.37 -1.14
CA ALA A 52 19.80 -0.72 -2.10
C ALA A 52 20.10 -0.24 -3.53
N THR A 53 20.81 -1.06 -4.28
CA THR A 53 21.02 -0.85 -5.71
C THR A 53 19.72 -1.09 -6.47
N PRO A 54 19.58 -0.56 -7.70
CA PRO A 54 18.37 -0.77 -8.50
C PRO A 54 17.96 -2.24 -8.69
N GLY A 55 18.93 -3.17 -8.71
CA GLY A 55 18.66 -4.60 -8.81
C GLY A 55 18.12 -5.24 -7.53
N GLU A 56 18.36 -4.61 -6.38
CA GLU A 56 17.96 -5.12 -5.05
C GLU A 56 16.61 -4.55 -4.59
N ILE A 57 16.13 -3.46 -5.22
CA ILE A 57 14.89 -2.78 -4.81
C ILE A 57 13.71 -3.74 -4.74
N ALA A 58 13.54 -4.62 -5.72
CA ALA A 58 12.42 -5.57 -5.73
C ALA A 58 12.47 -6.54 -4.54
N GLU A 59 13.66 -7.05 -4.21
CA GLU A 59 13.86 -7.95 -3.08
C GLU A 59 13.63 -7.23 -1.74
N VAL A 60 14.13 -6.00 -1.61
CA VAL A 60 13.92 -5.21 -0.40
C VAL A 60 12.44 -4.89 -0.22
N LEU A 61 11.73 -4.44 -1.26
CA LEU A 61 10.30 -4.20 -1.17
C LEU A 61 9.52 -5.47 -0.81
N GLN A 62 9.92 -6.64 -1.34
CA GLN A 62 9.32 -7.91 -0.95
C GLN A 62 9.59 -8.26 0.52
N SER A 63 10.79 -7.99 1.04
CA SER A 63 11.10 -8.16 2.47
C SER A 63 10.33 -7.20 3.39
N LYS A 64 9.90 -6.07 2.82
CA LYS A 64 9.13 -5.01 3.49
C LYS A 64 7.63 -5.12 3.28
N ARG A 65 7.17 -6.23 2.71
CA ARG A 65 5.76 -6.43 2.34
C ARG A 65 4.78 -6.20 3.50
N GLU A 66 5.09 -6.69 4.70
CA GLU A 66 4.23 -6.51 5.89
C GLU A 66 4.10 -5.02 6.26
N GLU A 67 5.21 -4.28 6.27
CA GLU A 67 5.23 -2.83 6.53
C GLU A 67 4.41 -2.05 5.48
N ILE A 68 4.48 -2.47 4.21
CA ILE A 68 3.70 -1.89 3.10
C ILE A 68 2.20 -2.21 3.25
N GLU A 69 1.85 -3.44 3.65
CA GLU A 69 0.46 -3.88 3.85
C GLU A 69 -0.20 -3.15 5.03
N ASP A 70 0.53 -2.99 6.13
CA ASP A 70 0.08 -2.24 7.30
C ASP A 70 -0.18 -0.76 6.96
N ALA A 71 0.75 -0.13 6.24
CA ALA A 71 0.59 1.25 5.79
C ALA A 71 -0.61 1.41 4.85
N ALA A 72 -0.76 0.51 3.87
CA ALA A 72 -1.89 0.53 2.94
C ALA A 72 -3.24 0.31 3.66
N THR A 73 -3.29 -0.61 4.62
CA THR A 73 -4.49 -0.89 5.43
C THR A 73 -4.91 0.34 6.23
N ARG A 74 -3.95 1.00 6.89
CA ARG A 74 -4.19 2.25 7.62
C ARG A 74 -4.72 3.36 6.71
N LEU A 75 -4.05 3.59 5.59
CA LEU A 75 -4.46 4.61 4.62
C LEU A 75 -5.87 4.36 4.07
N ALA A 76 -6.19 3.11 3.77
CA ALA A 76 -7.54 2.74 3.33
C ALA A 76 -8.60 2.98 4.42
N GLY A 77 -8.31 2.60 5.67
CA GLY A 77 -9.18 2.83 6.82
C GLY A 77 -9.42 4.32 7.11
N ASP A 78 -8.43 5.17 6.84
CA ASP A 78 -8.52 6.62 6.98
C ASP A 78 -9.17 7.32 5.76
N GLY A 79 -9.50 6.55 4.70
CA GLY A 79 -10.17 7.05 3.50
C GLY A 79 -9.24 7.65 2.44
N PHE A 80 -7.92 7.47 2.56
CA PHE A 80 -6.93 7.90 1.57
C PHE A 80 -6.87 6.92 0.37
N ILE A 81 -8.00 6.79 -0.34
CA ILE A 81 -8.16 5.93 -1.51
C ILE A 81 -8.56 6.75 -2.73
N THR A 82 -8.01 6.39 -3.89
CA THR A 82 -8.40 6.97 -5.19
C THR A 82 -9.16 5.94 -6.00
N HIS A 83 -10.31 6.31 -6.56
CA HIS A 83 -11.07 5.44 -7.44
C HIS A 83 -10.73 5.75 -8.90
N ARG A 84 -10.36 4.73 -9.69
CA ARG A 84 -10.12 4.86 -11.13
C ARG A 84 -10.89 3.79 -11.92
N ASP A 85 -10.95 3.97 -13.24
CA ASP A 85 -11.52 3.02 -14.19
C ASP A 85 -10.70 1.71 -14.19
N GLY A 86 -10.95 0.85 -13.21
CA GLY A 86 -10.22 -0.40 -13.00
C GLY A 86 -10.06 -0.84 -11.54
N GLY A 87 -10.36 0.02 -10.56
CA GLY A 87 -10.32 -0.35 -9.14
C GLY A 87 -9.95 0.80 -8.21
N VAL A 88 -9.48 0.43 -7.02
CA VAL A 88 -8.98 1.37 -6.01
C VAL A 88 -7.46 1.47 -6.09
N GLU A 89 -6.93 2.68 -6.00
CA GLU A 89 -5.51 2.96 -5.87
C GLU A 89 -5.23 3.55 -4.49
N ILE A 90 -4.15 3.06 -3.87
CA ILE A 90 -3.61 3.57 -2.62
C ILE A 90 -2.17 3.98 -2.90
N LEU A 91 -1.83 5.23 -2.58
CA LEU A 91 -0.47 5.74 -2.72
C LEU A 91 0.19 5.78 -1.35
N ILE A 92 1.29 5.04 -1.20
CA ILE A 92 2.16 5.09 -0.02
C ILE A 92 3.29 6.06 -0.30
N THR A 93 3.43 7.03 0.60
CA THR A 93 4.52 8.00 0.61
C THR A 93 5.50 7.71 1.74
N ALA A 94 6.64 8.41 1.72
CA ALA A 94 7.60 8.34 2.82
C ALA A 94 7.02 8.69 4.20
N LEU A 95 5.90 9.44 4.27
CA LEU A 95 5.28 9.86 5.53
C LEU A 95 4.39 8.79 6.16
N ASP A 96 3.92 7.83 5.36
CA ASP A 96 2.96 6.81 5.78
C ASP A 96 3.64 5.60 6.43
N LEU A 97 4.90 5.37 6.03
CA LEU A 97 5.79 4.32 6.51
C LEU A 97 6.44 4.67 7.87
#